data_AF-A0A6B3GA56-F1
#
_entry.id   AF-A0A6B3GA56-F1
#
_cell.length_a   1.000
_cell.length_b   1.000
_cell.length_c   1.000
_cell.angle_alpha   90.00
_cell.angle_beta   90.00
_cell.angle_gamma   90.00
#
_symmetry.space_group_name_H-M   'P 1'
#
loop_
_entity.id
_entity.type
_entity.pdbx_description
1 polymer ?
#
loop_
_entity_poly.entity_id
_entity_poly.type
_entity_poly.pdbx_seq_one_letter_code
_entity_poly.pdbx_strand_id
1 'polypeptide(L)'
;ASEVRVGEPSAEKRDEDEVRFALTSEAGLNDGLAFPFVLAALALAAAGNSWTGAWMAHWVWSDVLIRIAVGVTAGLAIGFLLGRLLFRSRAKPLRLAEQGEGFVALAATFLAYGLTEALHGYGFLAVFVTACALRRAEHSHGYHRVMHSFVEQIERLLMALLLFAVGAYAASGGLAALTWKGAAVGVLLHLLIR
;
A
#
# COMPACT_ATOMS: atom_id res chain seq x y z
N ALA A 1 38.05 -4.93 -10.33
CA ALA A 1 37.90 -3.86 -11.32
C ALA A 1 36.41 -3.49 -11.34
N SER A 2 35.93 -2.62 -10.45
CA SER A 2 35.99 -1.14 -10.53
C SER A 2 35.30 -0.60 -11.77
N GLU A 3 34.00 -0.30 -11.66
CA GLU A 3 33.43 0.83 -12.41
C GLU A 3 32.30 1.43 -11.59
N VAL A 4 32.76 2.17 -10.58
CA VAL A 4 32.06 3.24 -9.91
C VAL A 4 31.94 4.38 -10.92
N ARG A 5 30.73 4.69 -11.40
CA ARG A 5 30.41 6.02 -11.92
C ARG A 5 29.53 6.72 -10.89
N VAL A 6 30.20 7.37 -9.93
CA VAL A 6 29.57 8.39 -9.10
C VAL A 6 29.46 9.62 -9.96
N GLY A 7 28.23 9.91 -10.43
CA GLY A 7 27.87 11.25 -10.89
C GLY A 7 28.08 12.26 -9.76
N GLU A 8 28.55 13.45 -10.12
CA GLU A 8 28.90 14.57 -9.25
C GLU A 8 27.78 14.87 -8.22
N PRO A 9 28.10 15.41 -7.02
CA PRO A 9 27.08 15.82 -6.06
C PRO A 9 26.47 17.15 -6.50
N SER A 10 25.72 17.12 -7.60
CA SER A 10 24.85 18.21 -8.04
C SER A 10 23.39 17.79 -7.82
N ALA A 11 22.46 18.75 -7.92
CA ALA A 11 21.04 18.62 -7.58
C ALA A 11 20.31 17.39 -8.16
N GLU A 12 20.86 16.72 -9.17
CA GLU A 12 20.33 15.52 -9.83
C GLU A 12 20.03 14.35 -8.89
N LYS A 13 20.87 14.06 -7.87
CA LYS A 13 20.56 12.98 -6.90
C LYS A 13 19.31 13.27 -6.09
N ARG A 14 19.05 14.54 -5.81
CA ARG A 14 17.90 14.99 -5.03
C ARG A 14 16.62 14.93 -5.87
N ASP A 15 16.72 15.30 -7.14
CA ASP A 15 15.63 15.17 -8.13
C ASP A 15 15.32 13.69 -8.44
N GLU A 16 16.32 12.82 -8.57
CA GLU A 16 16.13 11.38 -8.76
C GLU A 16 15.47 10.71 -7.54
N ASP A 17 15.85 11.11 -6.33
CA ASP A 17 15.24 10.60 -5.09
C ASP A 17 13.80 11.12 -4.92
N GLU A 18 13.50 12.35 -5.33
CA GLU A 18 12.16 12.92 -5.29
C GLU A 18 11.22 12.28 -6.33
N VAL A 19 11.69 12.06 -7.56
CA VAL A 19 10.94 11.34 -8.60
C VAL A 19 10.67 9.90 -8.18
N ARG A 20 11.68 9.20 -7.64
CA ARG A 20 11.50 7.82 -7.15
C ARG A 20 10.51 7.76 -5.99
N PHE A 21 10.62 8.67 -5.03
CA PHE A 21 9.68 8.77 -3.92
C PHE A 21 8.25 9.06 -4.40
N ALA A 22 8.09 9.98 -5.35
CA ALA A 22 6.81 10.31 -5.94
C ALA A 22 6.19 9.10 -6.66
N LEU A 23 6.96 8.41 -7.50
CA LEU A 23 6.50 7.23 -8.24
C LEU A 23 6.13 6.07 -7.30
N THR A 24 6.96 5.78 -6.28
CA THR A 24 6.65 4.73 -5.30
C THR A 24 5.44 5.10 -4.43
N SER A 25 5.29 6.38 -4.07
CA SER A 25 4.14 6.85 -3.29
C SER A 25 2.85 6.84 -4.11
N GLU A 26 2.92 7.21 -5.39
CA GLU A 26 1.80 7.13 -6.33
C GLU A 26 1.37 5.68 -6.51
N ALA A 27 2.31 4.77 -6.72
CA ALA A 27 2.02 3.33 -6.84
C ALA A 27 1.34 2.78 -5.57
N GLY A 28 1.89 3.08 -4.38
CA GLY A 28 1.31 2.63 -3.11
C GLY A 28 -0.07 3.20 -2.82
N LEU A 29 -0.32 4.48 -3.16
CA LEU A 29 -1.64 5.09 -3.03
C LEU A 29 -2.65 4.47 -4.01
N ASN A 30 -2.23 4.22 -5.24
CA ASN A 30 -3.05 3.58 -6.27
C ASN A 30 -3.47 2.18 -5.83
N ASP A 31 -2.53 1.37 -5.34
CA ASP A 31 -2.82 0.02 -4.82
C ASP A 31 -3.86 0.06 -3.68
N GLY A 32 -3.77 1.04 -2.78
CA GLY A 32 -4.76 1.23 -1.72
C GLY A 32 -6.13 1.69 -2.23
N LEU A 33 -6.18 2.47 -3.31
CA LEU A 33 -7.40 2.99 -3.92
C LEU A 33 -8.03 2.06 -4.96
N ALA A 34 -7.35 0.99 -5.37
CA ALA A 34 -7.88 0.02 -6.33
C ALA A 34 -9.04 -0.82 -5.75
N PHE A 35 -9.07 -1.02 -4.43
CA PHE A 35 -10.07 -1.82 -3.72
C PHE A 35 -11.54 -1.52 -4.06
N PRO A 36 -12.04 -0.27 -3.98
CA PRO A 36 -13.42 0.05 -4.34
C PRO A 36 -13.79 -0.42 -5.76
N PHE A 37 -12.85 -0.33 -6.71
CA PHE A 37 -13.08 -0.69 -8.10
C PHE A 37 -13.04 -2.21 -8.32
N VAL A 38 -12.10 -2.91 -7.69
CA VAL A 38 -12.01 -4.37 -7.76
C VAL A 38 -13.25 -5.02 -7.14
N LEU A 39 -13.68 -4.52 -5.97
CA LEU A 39 -14.90 -5.01 -5.31
C LEU A 39 -16.16 -4.67 -6.11
N ALA A 40 -16.22 -3.48 -6.71
CA ALA A 40 -17.32 -3.12 -7.61
C ALA A 40 -17.39 -4.06 -8.83
N ALA A 41 -16.25 -4.33 -9.47
CA ALA A 41 -16.17 -5.24 -10.61
C ALA A 41 -16.64 -6.65 -10.24
N LEU A 42 -16.23 -7.15 -9.07
CA LEU A 42 -16.68 -8.45 -8.57
C LEU A 42 -18.20 -8.46 -8.28
N ALA A 43 -18.70 -7.40 -7.64
CA ALA A 43 -20.13 -7.26 -7.35
C ALA A 43 -20.98 -7.17 -8.62
N LEU A 44 -20.52 -6.42 -9.64
CA LEU A 44 -21.16 -6.33 -10.95
C LEU A 44 -21.11 -7.66 -11.69
N ALA A 45 -19.98 -8.36 -11.66
CA ALA A 45 -19.86 -9.69 -12.26
C ALA A 45 -20.83 -10.69 -11.60
N ALA A 46 -21.01 -10.61 -10.28
CA ALA A 46 -21.96 -11.45 -9.54
C ALA A 46 -23.43 -11.07 -9.80
N ALA A 47 -23.73 -9.78 -9.96
CA ALA A 47 -25.08 -9.27 -10.22
C ALA A 47 -25.52 -9.43 -11.70
N GLY A 48 -24.58 -9.56 -12.64
CA GLY A 48 -24.88 -9.63 -14.07
C GLY A 48 -25.68 -8.41 -14.54
N ASN A 49 -26.82 -8.63 -15.21
CA ASN A 49 -27.70 -7.55 -15.70
C ASN A 49 -28.67 -6.98 -14.66
N SER A 50 -28.61 -7.41 -13.40
CA SER A 50 -29.58 -7.02 -12.37
C SER A 50 -29.16 -5.82 -11.50
N TRP A 51 -28.11 -5.08 -11.92
CA TRP A 51 -27.68 -3.87 -11.24
C TRP A 51 -28.62 -2.69 -11.54
N THR A 52 -28.76 -1.78 -10.59
CA THR A 52 -29.61 -0.59 -10.72
C THR A 52 -28.80 0.69 -10.53
N GLY A 53 -29.30 1.82 -11.05
CA GLY A 53 -28.69 3.12 -10.78
C GLY A 53 -28.61 3.46 -9.29
N ALA A 54 -29.55 2.94 -8.49
CA ALA A 54 -29.52 3.07 -7.03
C ALA A 54 -28.35 2.33 -6.39
N TRP A 55 -27.99 1.15 -6.91
CA TRP A 55 -26.79 0.42 -6.48
C TRP A 55 -25.52 1.22 -6.78
N MET A 56 -25.42 1.82 -7.96
CA MET A 56 -24.25 2.63 -8.33
C MET A 56 -24.12 3.87 -7.44
N ALA A 57 -25.22 4.57 -7.16
CA ALA A 57 -25.23 5.71 -6.25
C ALA A 57 -24.83 5.30 -4.83
N HIS A 58 -25.33 4.15 -4.35
CA HIS A 58 -24.91 3.61 -3.07
C HIS A 58 -23.40 3.31 -3.06
N TRP A 59 -22.89 2.61 -4.07
CA TRP A 59 -21.46 2.27 -4.17
C TRP A 59 -20.56 3.53 -4.13
N VAL A 60 -20.90 4.57 -4.91
CA VAL A 60 -20.14 5.84 -4.87
C VAL A 60 -20.19 6.43 -3.46
N TRP A 61 -21.35 6.44 -2.82
CA TRP A 61 -21.51 7.03 -1.50
C TRP A 61 -20.78 6.24 -0.40
N SER A 62 -21.00 4.93 -0.31
CA SER A 62 -20.42 4.08 0.72
C SER A 62 -18.96 3.78 0.44
N ASP A 63 -18.69 3.12 -0.68
CA ASP A 63 -17.40 2.51 -0.95
C ASP A 63 -16.38 3.53 -1.43
N VAL A 64 -16.79 4.51 -2.24
CA VAL A 64 -15.86 5.55 -2.67
C VAL A 64 -15.76 6.64 -1.61
N LEU A 65 -16.83 7.33 -1.25
CA LEU A 65 -16.71 8.52 -0.39
C LEU A 65 -16.45 8.16 1.09
N ILE A 66 -17.34 7.36 1.71
CA ILE A 66 -17.26 7.11 3.16
C ILE A 66 -16.02 6.28 3.51
N ARG A 67 -15.78 5.14 2.85
CA ARG A 67 -14.66 4.26 3.20
C ARG A 67 -13.29 4.89 2.97
N ILE A 68 -13.14 5.70 1.92
CA ILE A 68 -11.92 6.49 1.70
C ILE A 68 -11.79 7.54 2.80
N ALA A 69 -12.85 8.30 3.12
CA ALA A 69 -12.80 9.31 4.17
C ALA A 69 -12.43 8.70 5.54
N VAL A 70 -12.98 7.53 5.88
CA VAL A 70 -12.61 6.78 7.09
C VAL A 70 -11.14 6.37 7.04
N GLY A 71 -10.67 5.82 5.91
CA GLY A 71 -9.27 5.44 5.74
C GLY A 71 -8.30 6.60 5.93
N VAL A 72 -8.58 7.75 5.31
CA VAL A 72 -7.76 8.96 5.46
C VAL A 72 -7.80 9.50 6.88
N THR A 73 -8.99 9.66 7.47
CA THR A 73 -9.13 10.25 8.81
C THR A 73 -8.55 9.36 9.90
N ALA A 74 -8.78 8.05 9.84
CA ALA A 74 -8.18 7.07 10.75
C ALA A 74 -6.66 7.02 10.59
N GLY A 75 -6.15 6.98 9.36
CA GLY A 75 -4.71 6.97 9.10
C GLY A 75 -4.01 8.23 9.61
N LEU A 76 -4.59 9.41 9.41
CA LEU A 76 -4.06 10.66 9.97
C LEU A 76 -4.05 10.65 11.50
N ALA A 77 -5.13 10.19 12.13
CA ALA A 77 -5.24 10.13 13.59
C ALA A 77 -4.22 9.17 14.19
N ILE A 78 -4.09 7.97 13.62
CA ILE A 78 -3.15 6.94 14.07
C ILE A 78 -1.71 7.41 13.85
N GLY A 79 -1.40 7.95 12.67
CA GLY A 79 -0.06 8.44 12.37
C GLY A 79 0.37 9.63 13.23
N PHE A 80 -0.55 10.55 13.53
CA PHE A 80 -0.30 11.64 14.47
C PHE A 80 -0.06 11.12 15.91
N LEU A 81 -0.87 10.18 16.37
CA LEU A 81 -0.74 9.59 17.70
C LEU A 81 0.59 8.84 17.85
N LEU A 82 0.90 7.98 16.88
CA LEU A 82 2.16 7.23 16.85
C LEU A 82 3.36 8.17 16.73
N GLY A 83 3.32 9.17 15.86
CA GLY A 83 4.38 10.16 15.74
C GLY A 83 4.64 10.90 17.06
N ARG A 84 3.58 11.26 17.79
CA ARG A 84 3.71 11.87 19.11
C ARG A 84 4.27 10.91 20.17
N LEU A 85 3.87 9.64 20.15
CA LEU A 85 4.34 8.62 21.09
C LEU A 85 5.82 8.27 20.86
N LEU A 86 6.20 8.09 19.59
CA LEU A 86 7.53 7.66 19.19
C LEU A 86 8.55 8.80 19.26
N PHE A 87 8.19 10.03 18.83
CA PHE A 87 9.15 11.12 18.69
C PHE A 87 9.06 12.22 19.78
N ARG A 88 7.97 12.29 20.56
CA ARG A 88 7.77 13.35 21.57
C ARG A 88 8.02 12.90 23.02
N SER A 89 8.31 11.63 23.25
CA SER A 89 8.65 11.13 24.57
C SER A 89 10.12 11.46 24.91
N ARG A 90 10.34 12.32 25.91
CA ARG A 90 11.65 12.54 26.57
C ARG A 90 12.11 11.36 27.42
N ALA A 91 11.36 10.26 27.46
CA ALA A 91 11.85 9.03 28.06
C ALA A 91 13.06 8.57 27.23
N LYS A 92 14.19 8.31 27.91
CA LYS A 92 15.38 7.65 27.36
C LYS A 92 14.96 6.65 26.27
N PRO A 93 15.67 6.57 25.13
CA PRO A 93 15.26 5.74 24.00
C PRO A 93 14.82 4.41 24.58
N LEU A 94 13.53 4.10 24.43
CA LEU A 94 13.02 2.79 24.80
C LEU A 94 13.96 1.83 24.08
N ARG A 95 14.85 1.16 24.82
CA ARG A 95 15.92 0.30 24.29
C ARG A 95 15.39 -0.87 23.45
N LEU A 96 14.08 -0.94 23.27
CA LEU A 96 13.36 -1.66 22.21
C LEU A 96 13.74 -1.18 20.80
N ALA A 97 14.26 0.04 20.64
CA ALA A 97 14.69 0.59 19.35
C ALA A 97 16.01 0.01 18.84
N GLU A 98 16.87 -0.62 19.63
CA GLU A 98 18.12 -1.17 19.07
C GLU A 98 17.93 -2.55 18.42
N GLN A 99 16.81 -3.25 18.68
CA GLN A 99 16.54 -4.60 18.16
C GLN A 99 15.09 -4.84 17.66
N GLY A 100 14.15 -3.91 17.91
CA GLY A 100 12.71 -4.09 17.64
C GLY A 100 12.09 -3.11 16.63
N GLU A 101 12.88 -2.29 15.94
CA GLU A 101 12.36 -1.25 15.02
C GLU A 101 11.50 -1.82 13.89
N GLY A 102 11.90 -2.96 13.32
CA GLY A 102 11.12 -3.66 12.30
C GLY A 102 9.76 -4.15 12.83
N PHE A 103 9.70 -4.60 14.09
CA PHE A 103 8.44 -4.98 14.74
C PHE A 103 7.55 -3.77 15.03
N VAL A 104 8.12 -2.62 15.36
CA VAL A 104 7.35 -1.38 15.56
C VAL A 104 6.71 -0.92 14.25
N ALA A 105 7.44 -0.98 13.13
CA ALA A 105 6.90 -0.65 11.81
C ALA A 105 5.74 -1.60 11.43
N LEU A 106 5.92 -2.91 11.61
CA LEU A 106 4.84 -3.87 11.40
C LEU A 106 3.66 -3.65 12.34
N ALA A 107 3.91 -3.41 13.62
CA ALA A 107 2.85 -3.16 14.60
C ALA A 107 2.05 -1.90 14.24
N ALA A 108 2.73 -0.83 13.80
CA ALA A 108 2.08 0.37 13.30
C ALA A 108 1.24 0.09 12.06
N THR A 109 1.76 -0.69 11.10
CA THR A 109 1.02 -1.14 9.91
C THR A 109 -0.22 -1.94 10.29
N PHE A 110 -0.09 -2.99 11.11
CA PHE A 110 -1.21 -3.82 11.53
C PHE A 110 -2.23 -3.06 12.39
N LEU A 111 -1.77 -2.14 13.24
CA LEU A 111 -2.65 -1.28 14.04
C LEU A 111 -3.47 -0.34 13.16
N ALA A 112 -2.81 0.35 12.21
CA ALA A 112 -3.47 1.24 11.27
C ALA A 112 -4.47 0.48 10.39
N TYR A 113 -4.04 -0.66 9.84
CA TYR A 113 -4.89 -1.52 9.04
C TYR A 113 -6.09 -2.04 9.84
N GLY A 114 -5.84 -2.70 10.97
CA GLY A 114 -6.86 -3.39 11.76
C GLY A 114 -7.89 -2.45 12.37
N LEU A 115 -7.47 -1.30 12.91
CA LEU A 115 -8.42 -0.32 13.45
C LEU A 115 -9.28 0.30 12.36
N THR A 116 -8.69 0.60 11.20
CA THR A 116 -9.44 1.21 10.09
C THR A 116 -10.44 0.22 9.49
N GLU A 117 -10.04 -1.04 9.31
CA GLU A 117 -10.94 -2.11 8.86
C GLU A 117 -12.08 -2.33 9.86
N ALA A 118 -11.80 -2.27 11.16
CA ALA A 118 -12.83 -2.35 12.20
C ALA A 118 -13.84 -1.19 12.15
N LEU A 119 -13.41 -0.03 11.63
CA LEU A 119 -14.27 1.14 11.34
C LEU A 119 -14.90 1.09 9.93
N HIS A 120 -14.76 -0.04 9.23
CA HIS A 120 -15.22 -0.25 7.85
C HIS A 120 -14.56 0.66 6.80
N GLY A 121 -13.41 1.28 7.08
CA GLY A 121 -12.62 2.02 6.09
C GLY A 121 -11.57 1.16 5.40
N TYR A 122 -10.90 1.72 4.39
CA TYR A 122 -9.82 1.01 3.69
C TYR A 122 -8.52 0.98 4.49
N GLY A 123 -8.17 -0.19 5.03
CA GLY A 123 -6.98 -0.37 5.85
C GLY A 123 -5.67 -0.04 5.12
N PHE A 124 -5.52 -0.44 3.86
CA PHE A 124 -4.33 -0.12 3.06
C PHE A 124 -4.12 1.38 2.88
N LEU A 125 -5.21 2.12 2.60
CA LEU A 125 -5.16 3.58 2.51
C LEU A 125 -4.76 4.21 3.84
N ALA A 126 -5.30 3.71 4.96
CA ALA A 126 -4.93 4.21 6.27
C ALA A 126 -3.46 3.95 6.62
N VAL A 127 -2.90 2.78 6.26
CA VAL A 127 -1.49 2.46 6.43
C VAL A 127 -0.62 3.46 5.66
N PHE A 128 -0.96 3.72 4.40
CA PHE A 128 -0.25 4.70 3.57
C PHE A 128 -0.26 6.10 4.19
N VAL A 129 -1.45 6.58 4.58
CA VAL A 129 -1.63 7.90 5.21
C VAL A 129 -0.90 7.98 6.55
N THR A 130 -0.92 6.89 7.33
CA THR A 130 -0.18 6.76 8.60
C THR A 130 1.32 6.91 8.35
N ALA A 131 1.88 6.20 7.36
CA ALA A 131 3.30 6.30 7.01
C ALA A 131 3.69 7.73 6.59
N CYS A 132 2.87 8.40 5.77
CA CYS A 132 3.08 9.80 5.40
C CYS A 132 3.07 10.74 6.63
N ALA A 133 2.15 10.53 7.57
CA ALA A 133 2.04 11.32 8.79
C ALA A 133 3.24 11.10 9.74
N LEU A 134 3.69 9.86 9.92
CA LEU A 134 4.90 9.56 10.70
C LEU A 134 6.14 10.20 10.09
N ARG A 135 6.32 10.08 8.77
CA ARG A 135 7.48 10.67 8.07
C ARG A 135 7.55 12.19 8.21
N ARG A 136 6.40 12.86 8.35
CA ARG A 136 6.34 14.30 8.64
C ARG A 136 6.70 14.64 10.09
N ALA A 137 6.41 13.74 11.04
CA ALA A 137 6.75 13.92 12.45
C ALA A 137 8.24 13.67 12.75
N GLU A 138 8.92 12.92 11.90
CA GLU A 138 10.35 12.61 12.02
C GLU A 138 11.22 13.81 11.57
N HIS A 139 11.41 14.78 12.47
CA HIS A 139 12.41 15.83 12.30
C HIS A 139 13.72 15.39 13.00
N SER A 140 14.70 14.94 12.20
CA SER A 140 16.13 14.73 12.51
C SER A 140 16.63 13.32 12.94
N HIS A 141 17.50 12.80 12.06
CA HIS A 141 18.62 11.84 12.19
C HIS A 141 18.40 10.41 12.73
N GLY A 142 18.73 9.42 11.87
CA GLY A 142 19.51 8.24 12.28
C GLY A 142 18.82 6.86 12.37
N TYR A 143 17.60 6.68 11.86
CA TYR A 143 16.75 5.53 12.19
C TYR A 143 16.60 4.44 11.10
N HIS A 144 17.58 4.21 10.22
CA HIS A 144 17.24 3.76 8.84
C HIS A 144 18.01 2.60 8.19
N ARG A 145 18.53 1.58 8.91
CA ARG A 145 19.09 0.39 8.22
C ARG A 145 18.51 -0.96 8.62
N VAL A 146 18.03 -1.13 9.84
CA VAL A 146 17.48 -2.43 10.30
C VAL A 146 15.98 -2.54 10.01
N MET A 147 15.22 -1.45 10.12
CA MET A 147 13.78 -1.42 9.77
C MET A 147 13.52 -1.79 8.30
N HIS A 148 14.30 -1.20 7.39
CA HIS A 148 14.14 -1.44 5.96
C HIS A 148 14.40 -2.89 5.58
N SER A 149 15.46 -3.52 6.13
CA SER A 149 15.81 -4.89 5.75
C SER A 149 14.79 -5.93 6.23
N PHE A 150 14.17 -5.74 7.40
CA PHE A 150 13.15 -6.65 7.91
C PHE A 150 11.82 -6.54 7.15
N VAL A 151 11.35 -5.31 6.89
CA VAL A 151 10.14 -5.09 6.09
C VAL A 151 10.36 -5.57 4.66
N GLU A 152 11.53 -5.31 4.07
CA GLU A 152 11.88 -5.80 2.73
C GLU A 152 11.91 -7.33 2.67
N GLN A 153 12.43 -8.00 3.70
CA GLN A 153 12.40 -9.47 3.77
C GLN A 153 10.97 -10.01 3.80
N ILE A 154 10.08 -9.38 4.58
CA ILE A 154 8.67 -9.77 4.64
C ILE A 154 7.98 -9.50 3.31
N GLU A 155 8.22 -8.35 2.69
CA GLU A 155 7.68 -8.01 1.37
C GLU A 155 8.10 -9.04 0.33
N ARG A 156 9.39 -9.40 0.28
CA ARG A 156 9.91 -10.44 -0.62
C ARG A 156 9.28 -11.80 -0.38
N LEU A 157 9.09 -12.18 0.88
CA LEU A 157 8.44 -13.44 1.23
C LEU A 157 6.97 -13.45 0.82
N LEU A 158 6.24 -12.36 1.08
CA LEU A 158 4.83 -12.20 0.69
C LEU A 158 4.67 -12.19 -0.82
N MET A 159 5.53 -11.47 -1.55
CA MET A 159 5.55 -11.49 -3.02
C MET A 159 5.81 -12.90 -3.56
N ALA A 160 6.79 -13.62 -3.00
CA ALA A 160 7.08 -14.98 -3.41
C ALA A 160 5.88 -15.92 -3.16
N LEU A 161 5.22 -15.78 -2.01
CA LEU A 161 4.02 -16.54 -1.68
C LEU A 161 2.87 -16.22 -2.63
N LEU A 162 2.65 -14.94 -2.96
CA LEU A 162 1.61 -14.51 -3.91
C LEU A 162 1.90 -15.04 -5.32
N LEU A 163 3.13 -14.92 -5.81
CA LEU A 163 3.53 -15.46 -7.11
C LEU A 163 3.38 -16.99 -7.16
N PHE A 164 3.77 -17.67 -6.08
CA PHE A 164 3.56 -19.10 -5.96
C PHE A 164 2.07 -19.46 -5.97
N ALA A 165 1.22 -18.72 -5.24
CA ALA A 165 -0.23 -18.94 -5.22
C ALA A 165 -0.86 -18.71 -6.59
N VAL A 166 -0.47 -17.65 -7.31
CA VAL A 166 -0.91 -17.38 -8.69
C VAL A 166 -0.45 -18.50 -9.62
N GLY A 167 0.81 -18.95 -9.51
CA GLY A 167 1.34 -20.07 -10.28
C GLY A 167 0.59 -21.38 -9.98
N ALA A 168 0.29 -21.66 -8.72
CA ALA A 168 -0.48 -22.84 -8.29
C ALA A 168 -1.94 -22.76 -8.79
N TYR A 169 -2.56 -21.59 -8.77
CA TYR A 169 -3.88 -21.38 -9.35
C TYR A 169 -3.88 -21.63 -10.86
N ALA A 170 -2.88 -21.13 -11.58
CA ALA A 170 -2.72 -21.40 -13.00
C ALA A 170 -2.49 -22.90 -13.30
N ALA A 171 -1.60 -23.55 -12.54
CA ALA A 171 -1.25 -24.95 -12.71
C ALA A 171 -2.39 -25.92 -12.33
N SER A 172 -3.23 -25.55 -11.37
CA SER A 172 -4.41 -26.35 -10.97
C SER A 172 -5.59 -26.24 -11.94
N GLY A 173 -5.42 -25.53 -13.07
CA GLY A 173 -6.45 -25.37 -14.09
C GLY A 173 -7.35 -24.17 -13.87
N GLY A 174 -6.98 -23.20 -13.01
CA GLY A 174 -7.71 -21.94 -12.84
C GLY A 174 -7.86 -21.14 -14.13
N LEU A 175 -6.97 -21.36 -15.11
CA LEU A 175 -7.03 -20.77 -16.45
C LEU A 175 -7.78 -21.63 -17.48
N ALA A 176 -8.37 -22.78 -17.09
CA ALA A 176 -9.05 -23.67 -18.04
C ALA A 176 -10.28 -23.01 -18.71
N ALA A 177 -10.92 -22.06 -18.02
CA ALA A 177 -12.02 -21.27 -18.56
C ALA A 177 -11.55 -20.10 -19.46
N LEU A 178 -10.24 -19.83 -19.54
CA LEU A 178 -9.70 -18.71 -20.30
C LEU A 178 -9.74 -19.02 -21.80
N THR A 179 -10.62 -18.33 -22.52
CA THR A 179 -10.68 -18.42 -23.98
C THR A 179 -9.64 -17.49 -24.63
N TRP A 180 -9.23 -17.80 -25.87
CA TRP A 180 -8.35 -16.94 -26.65
C TRP A 180 -8.91 -15.52 -26.85
N LYS A 181 -10.25 -15.39 -26.93
CA LYS A 181 -10.93 -14.10 -26.97
C LYS A 181 -10.75 -13.34 -25.66
N GLY A 182 -10.88 -14.00 -24.52
CA GLY A 182 -10.63 -13.40 -23.20
C GLY A 182 -9.17 -12.94 -23.03
N ALA A 183 -8.22 -13.76 -23.48
CA ALA A 183 -6.81 -13.39 -23.48
C ALA A 183 -6.53 -12.16 -24.37
N ALA A 184 -7.11 -12.12 -25.57
CA ALA A 184 -6.98 -10.98 -26.48
C ALA A 184 -7.57 -9.69 -25.88
N VAL A 185 -8.71 -9.77 -25.19
CA VAL A 185 -9.28 -8.63 -24.47
C VAL A 185 -8.32 -8.13 -23.39
N GLY A 186 -7.74 -9.02 -22.60
CA GLY A 186 -6.75 -8.63 -21.57
C GLY A 186 -5.54 -7.90 -22.15
N VAL A 187 -4.96 -8.42 -23.24
CA VAL A 187 -3.83 -7.80 -23.94
C VAL A 187 -4.23 -6.44 -24.52
N LEU A 188 -5.40 -6.35 -25.15
CA LEU A 188 -5.91 -5.11 -25.72
C LEU A 188 -6.12 -4.04 -24.65
N LEU A 189 -6.73 -4.40 -23.52
CA LEU A 189 -6.91 -3.48 -22.40
C LEU A 189 -5.57 -2.97 -21.87
N HIS A 190 -4.55 -3.83 -21.79
CA HIS A 190 -3.21 -3.41 -21.40
C HIS A 190 -2.62 -2.38 -22.36
N LEU A 191 -2.68 -2.62 -23.68
CA LEU A 191 -2.11 -1.75 -24.71
C LEU A 191 -2.88 -0.43 -24.94
N LEU A 192 -4.17 -0.38 -24.60
CA LEU A 192 -5.00 0.82 -24.78
C LEU A 192 -5.01 1.72 -23.55
N ILE A 193 -4.90 1.14 -22.35
CA ILE A 193 -5.00 1.88 -21.09
C ILE A 193 -3.61 2.28 -20.57
N ARG A 194 -2.59 1.44 -20.79
CA ARG A 194 -1.18 1.75 -20.48
C ARG A 194 -0.43 2.11 -21.74
#